data_AF-A0A132PDT8-F1
#
_entry.id   AF-A0A132PDT8-F1
#
_cell.length_a   1.000
_cell.length_b   1.000
_cell.length_c   1.000
_cell.angle_alpha   90.00
_cell.angle_beta   90.00
_cell.angle_gamma   90.00
#
_symmetry.space_group_name_H-M   'P 1'
#
loop_
_entity.id
_entity.type
_entity.pdbx_description
1 polymer ?
#
loop_
_entity_poly.entity_id
_entity_poly.type
_entity_poly.pdbx_seq_one_letter_code
_entity_poly.pdbx_strand_id
1 'polypeptide(L)'
;MTYAVARPGRAGAITTADEVTIPDLGNWPTARDKMRILLETAAEIEHALLVQYLYAAFSLKARGEVSDAAQKAALKMWKDLLVETATDEMGHLMTVQNLLLAVGLPPNLEREDFPPRKDLYPFTLHLEPLTQRSLAKYVAAEAPRDADIDDIVALAADAAGTAVNRVGALYGLLGVVFSTEQEVLDGGSISQDWDDTLRLYAGAAYEQDPDRASWHLTDDVIDRNTLARQGDGTDWLNNGVPIHRIADRTGARSAILDIAVQGEGPSEGGIESHFDRYHNMFVGQNGVKKFPPDDFVATRPLPVDPVASSFTEPRTRAWAELADLRYELMLGFIEHYLLTSDVDERRKASSWALEEMFQLAAMNEALVKLPGPGVVAFGLPHTLHLPADPAERWALHRARTEKSLVHVAQMRLEPLDTAHPILASLSDEDTRRLADMPVPLAQ
;
A
#
# COMPACT_ATOMS: atom_id res chain seq x y z
N MET A 1 -22.91 -64.21 21.56
CA MET A 1 -23.12 -63.67 22.91
C MET A 1 -21.80 -63.14 23.45
N THR A 2 -21.55 -61.84 23.29
CA THR A 2 -20.84 -60.99 24.26
C THR A 2 -21.03 -59.54 23.84
N TYR A 3 -21.54 -58.75 24.79
CA TYR A 3 -21.98 -57.37 24.67
C TYR A 3 -20.80 -56.39 24.60
N ALA A 4 -20.92 -55.35 23.77
CA ALA A 4 -20.13 -54.13 23.87
C ALA A 4 -21.03 -52.98 24.38
N VAL A 5 -20.55 -52.30 25.42
CA VAL A 5 -21.25 -51.23 26.14
C VAL A 5 -21.10 -49.91 25.38
N ALA A 6 -22.23 -49.28 25.05
CA ALA A 6 -22.29 -47.94 24.48
C ALA A 6 -21.98 -46.86 25.53
N ARG A 7 -21.14 -45.89 25.16
CA ARG A 7 -20.97 -44.62 25.89
C ARG A 7 -21.93 -43.57 25.31
N PRO A 8 -22.54 -42.69 26.12
CA PRO A 8 -23.53 -41.74 25.66
C PRO A 8 -22.89 -40.55 24.95
N GLY A 9 -23.52 -40.12 23.85
CA GLY A 9 -23.11 -38.98 23.03
C GLY A 9 -23.16 -37.68 23.83
N ARG A 10 -22.05 -36.94 23.79
CA ARG A 10 -22.01 -35.52 24.11
C ARG A 10 -22.60 -34.80 22.91
N ALA A 11 -23.71 -34.10 23.12
CA ALA A 11 -24.16 -33.06 22.20
C ALA A 11 -23.09 -31.97 22.16
N GLY A 12 -22.19 -32.06 21.19
CA GLY A 12 -21.36 -30.94 20.77
C GLY A 12 -22.25 -30.02 19.95
N ALA A 13 -22.35 -28.76 20.38
CA ALA A 13 -22.89 -27.70 19.55
C ALA A 13 -22.14 -27.71 18.21
N ILE A 14 -22.89 -27.79 17.11
CA ILE A 14 -22.37 -27.54 15.77
C ILE A 14 -22.07 -26.04 15.74
N THR A 15 -20.80 -25.66 15.89
CA THR A 15 -20.34 -24.33 15.54
C THR A 15 -20.25 -24.30 14.01
N THR A 16 -21.14 -23.55 13.37
CA THR A 16 -21.16 -23.33 11.91
C THR A 16 -19.87 -22.66 11.48
N ALA A 17 -19.19 -23.23 10.48
CA ALA A 17 -17.90 -22.76 9.94
C ALA A 17 -18.05 -21.59 8.93
N ASP A 18 -19.23 -20.98 8.86
CA ASP A 18 -19.71 -20.18 7.71
C ASP A 18 -19.98 -18.70 8.05
N GLU A 19 -19.49 -18.16 9.17
CA GLU A 19 -19.72 -16.75 9.54
C GLU A 19 -18.45 -15.93 9.29
N VAL A 20 -18.53 -14.91 8.43
CA VAL A 20 -17.46 -13.92 8.25
C VAL A 20 -17.75 -12.71 9.13
N THR A 21 -16.77 -12.26 9.90
CA THR A 21 -16.89 -11.02 10.67
C THR A 21 -16.55 -9.85 9.75
N ILE A 22 -17.46 -8.88 9.66
CA ILE A 22 -17.25 -7.63 8.91
C ILE A 22 -17.20 -6.44 9.89
N PRO A 23 -16.47 -5.37 9.53
CA PRO A 23 -16.48 -4.10 10.27
C PRO A 23 -17.90 -3.52 10.43
N ASP A 24 -18.12 -2.76 11.51
CA ASP A 24 -19.38 -2.06 11.71
C ASP A 24 -19.53 -0.87 10.74
N LEU A 25 -20.42 -1.01 9.74
CA LEU A 25 -20.71 0.05 8.77
C LEU A 25 -22.02 0.79 9.04
N GLY A 26 -22.65 0.61 10.21
CA GLY A 26 -23.94 1.22 10.55
C GLY A 26 -23.96 2.75 10.54
N ASN A 27 -22.79 3.39 10.69
CA ASN A 27 -22.65 4.86 10.58
C ASN A 27 -22.68 5.37 9.13
N TRP A 28 -22.67 4.48 8.14
CA TRP A 28 -22.70 4.77 6.70
C TRP A 28 -23.94 4.12 6.08
N PRO A 29 -25.11 4.76 6.20
CA PRO A 29 -26.40 4.13 5.95
C PRO A 29 -26.69 3.86 4.47
N THR A 30 -25.98 4.49 3.53
CA THR A 30 -26.22 4.31 2.09
C THR A 30 -25.08 3.60 1.39
N ALA A 31 -25.36 2.96 0.24
CA ALA A 31 -24.33 2.30 -0.57
C ALA A 31 -23.22 3.28 -0.99
N ARG A 32 -23.57 4.56 -1.23
CA ARG A 32 -22.61 5.63 -1.54
C ARG A 32 -21.74 6.00 -0.34
N ASP A 33 -22.29 6.02 0.87
CA ASP A 33 -21.52 6.29 2.09
C ASP A 33 -20.56 5.14 2.39
N LYS A 34 -21.03 3.88 2.26
CA LYS A 34 -20.20 2.67 2.40
C LYS A 34 -19.11 2.61 1.34
N MET A 35 -19.44 2.87 0.08
CA MET A 35 -18.47 2.96 -1.02
C MET A 35 -17.36 3.98 -0.71
N ARG A 36 -17.73 5.19 -0.28
CA ARG A 36 -16.76 6.24 0.03
C ARG A 36 -15.80 5.79 1.11
N ILE A 37 -16.34 5.34 2.25
CA ILE A 37 -15.50 4.99 3.41
C ILE A 37 -14.57 3.81 3.09
N LEU A 38 -15.07 2.82 2.35
CA LEU A 38 -14.28 1.65 1.97
C LEU A 38 -13.19 1.99 0.94
N LEU A 39 -13.47 2.84 -0.06
CA LEU A 39 -12.47 3.25 -1.05
C LEU A 39 -11.41 4.17 -0.45
N GLU A 40 -11.79 5.11 0.41
CA GLU A 40 -10.84 5.95 1.15
C GLU A 40 -9.91 5.09 2.00
N THR A 41 -10.47 4.14 2.75
CA THR A 41 -9.68 3.23 3.58
C THR A 41 -8.83 2.26 2.74
N ALA A 42 -9.31 1.80 1.58
CA ALA A 42 -8.50 1.01 0.66
C ALA A 42 -7.27 1.79 0.21
N ALA A 43 -7.45 3.03 -0.26
CA ALA A 43 -6.33 3.86 -0.71
C ALA A 43 -5.28 4.06 0.37
N GLU A 44 -5.72 4.30 1.61
CA GLU A 44 -4.86 4.48 2.76
C GLU A 44 -4.10 3.19 3.14
N ILE A 45 -4.77 2.03 3.12
CA ILE A 45 -4.15 0.73 3.39
C ILE A 45 -3.12 0.38 2.32
N GLU A 46 -3.47 0.49 1.04
CA GLU A 46 -2.56 0.22 -0.07
C GLU A 46 -1.29 1.09 0.04
N HIS A 47 -1.48 2.38 0.29
CA HIS A 47 -0.35 3.29 0.46
C HIS A 47 0.48 2.97 1.71
N ALA A 48 -0.16 2.64 2.82
CA ALA A 48 0.54 2.35 4.08
C ALA A 48 1.31 1.02 4.03
N LEU A 49 0.73 -0.04 3.47
CA LEU A 49 1.39 -1.34 3.31
C LEU A 49 2.58 -1.23 2.36
N LEU A 50 2.40 -0.59 1.21
CA LEU A 50 3.48 -0.26 0.27
C LEU A 50 4.69 0.33 0.98
N VAL A 51 4.49 1.37 1.78
CA VAL A 51 5.60 2.08 2.45
C VAL A 51 6.19 1.23 3.58
N GLN A 52 5.38 0.45 4.29
CA GLN A 52 5.86 -0.50 5.31
C GLN A 52 6.73 -1.61 4.71
N TYR A 53 6.35 -2.13 3.55
CA TYR A 53 7.11 -3.14 2.83
C TYR A 53 8.46 -2.59 2.35
N LEU A 54 8.47 -1.35 1.84
CA LEU A 54 9.71 -0.64 1.51
C LEU A 54 10.57 -0.40 2.76
N TYR A 55 9.97 0.03 3.88
CA TYR A 55 10.70 0.24 5.13
C TYR A 55 11.37 -1.06 5.62
N ALA A 56 10.63 -2.15 5.61
CA ALA A 56 11.13 -3.49 5.91
C ALA A 56 12.27 -3.88 4.95
N ALA A 57 12.14 -3.64 3.64
CA ALA A 57 13.17 -3.93 2.66
C ALA A 57 14.46 -3.13 2.90
N PHE A 58 14.37 -1.83 3.19
CA PHE A 58 15.52 -0.98 3.48
C PHE A 58 16.18 -1.29 4.83
N SER A 59 15.45 -1.92 5.76
CA SER A 59 16.03 -2.39 7.02
C SER A 59 17.00 -3.55 6.85
N LEU A 60 16.94 -4.31 5.75
CA LEU A 60 17.88 -5.39 5.48
C LEU A 60 19.31 -4.86 5.29
N LYS A 61 20.29 -5.61 5.78
CA LYS A 61 21.70 -5.36 5.49
C LYS A 61 21.95 -5.49 3.99
N ALA A 62 22.88 -4.69 3.47
CA ALA A 62 23.37 -4.84 2.12
C ALA A 62 24.22 -6.11 2.01
N ARG A 63 24.22 -6.70 0.81
CA ARG A 63 25.00 -7.92 0.50
C ARG A 63 26.50 -7.77 0.79
N GLY A 64 27.04 -6.55 0.73
CA GLY A 64 28.44 -6.26 1.03
C GLY A 64 28.81 -6.33 2.52
N GLU A 65 27.83 -6.39 3.42
CA GLU A 65 28.04 -6.40 4.87
C GLU A 65 28.11 -7.80 5.48
N VAL A 66 27.88 -8.82 4.67
CA VAL A 66 28.06 -10.22 5.04
C VAL A 66 29.10 -10.83 4.10
N SER A 67 29.87 -11.80 4.58
CA SER A 67 30.90 -12.47 3.79
C SER A 67 30.35 -13.70 3.06
N ASP A 68 29.48 -14.46 3.74
CA ASP A 68 28.94 -15.74 3.28
C ASP A 68 28.02 -15.61 2.05
N ALA A 69 28.16 -16.54 1.11
CA ALA A 69 27.44 -16.50 -0.16
C ALA A 69 25.95 -16.83 0.00
N ALA A 70 25.58 -17.73 0.92
CA ALA A 70 24.19 -18.06 1.18
C ALA A 70 23.47 -16.92 1.89
N GLN A 71 24.14 -16.23 2.84
CA GLN A 71 23.62 -15.02 3.48
C GLN A 71 23.39 -13.90 2.46
N LYS A 72 24.32 -13.70 1.51
CA LYS A 72 24.14 -12.74 0.40
C LYS A 72 22.96 -13.07 -0.50
N ALA A 73 22.72 -14.35 -0.76
CA ALA A 73 21.59 -14.80 -1.57
C ALA A 73 20.27 -14.59 -0.83
N ALA A 74 20.21 -14.93 0.46
CA ALA A 74 19.04 -14.72 1.32
C ALA A 74 18.66 -13.24 1.43
N LEU A 75 19.64 -12.36 1.71
CA LEU A 75 19.42 -10.91 1.76
C LEU A 75 18.88 -10.34 0.45
N LYS A 76 19.39 -10.83 -0.71
CA LYS A 76 18.88 -10.40 -2.01
C LYS A 76 17.43 -10.85 -2.18
N MET A 77 17.17 -12.13 -1.95
CA MET A 77 15.86 -12.76 -2.11
C MET A 77 14.78 -12.08 -1.26
N TRP A 78 15.04 -11.84 0.03
CA TRP A 78 14.09 -11.13 0.90
C TRP A 78 13.84 -9.70 0.45
N LYS A 79 14.89 -8.99 0.03
CA LYS A 79 14.76 -7.61 -0.45
C LYS A 79 13.96 -7.57 -1.75
N ASP A 80 14.25 -8.45 -2.70
CA ASP A 80 13.52 -8.52 -3.96
C ASP A 80 12.03 -8.78 -3.70
N LEU A 81 11.70 -9.79 -2.89
CA LEU A 81 10.32 -10.15 -2.55
C LEU A 81 9.53 -8.99 -1.92
N LEU A 82 10.13 -8.28 -0.96
CA LEU A 82 9.51 -7.11 -0.33
C LEU A 82 9.31 -5.95 -1.30
N VAL A 83 10.29 -5.69 -2.18
CA VAL A 83 10.22 -4.59 -3.16
C VAL A 83 9.25 -4.93 -4.29
N GLU A 84 9.23 -6.16 -4.77
CA GLU A 84 8.27 -6.63 -5.79
C GLU A 84 6.84 -6.51 -5.26
N THR A 85 6.59 -6.97 -4.04
CA THR A 85 5.27 -6.82 -3.42
C THR A 85 4.88 -5.35 -3.23
N ALA A 86 5.81 -4.50 -2.73
CA ALA A 86 5.56 -3.05 -2.67
C ALA A 86 5.30 -2.42 -4.04
N THR A 87 5.82 -2.99 -5.12
CA THR A 87 5.57 -2.52 -6.49
C THR A 87 4.18 -2.93 -6.96
N ASP A 88 3.71 -4.13 -6.58
CA ASP A 88 2.32 -4.55 -6.82
C ASP A 88 1.34 -3.60 -6.11
N GLU A 89 1.63 -3.21 -4.85
CA GLU A 89 0.82 -2.23 -4.12
C GLU A 89 0.78 -0.83 -4.76
N MET A 90 1.80 -0.45 -5.55
CA MET A 90 1.74 0.80 -6.34
C MET A 90 0.64 0.72 -7.40
N GLY A 91 0.47 -0.46 -8.01
CA GLY A 91 -0.58 -0.73 -8.98
C GLY A 91 -1.97 -0.76 -8.35
N HIS A 92 -2.08 -1.41 -7.19
CA HIS A 92 -3.30 -1.43 -6.39
C HIS A 92 -3.71 -0.02 -5.98
N LEU A 93 -2.80 0.75 -5.38
CA LEU A 93 -3.03 2.14 -4.99
C LEU A 93 -3.54 2.97 -6.16
N MET A 94 -2.86 2.94 -7.31
CA MET A 94 -3.29 3.68 -8.51
C MET A 94 -4.66 3.22 -9.03
N THR A 95 -4.95 1.92 -8.95
CA THR A 95 -6.27 1.38 -9.31
C THR A 95 -7.36 1.86 -8.36
N VAL A 96 -7.09 1.92 -7.06
CA VAL A 96 -8.02 2.50 -6.09
C VAL A 96 -8.22 4.01 -6.34
N GLN A 97 -7.18 4.75 -6.73
CA GLN A 97 -7.36 6.14 -7.19
C GLN A 97 -8.30 6.22 -8.40
N ASN A 98 -8.20 5.27 -9.33
CA ASN A 98 -9.12 5.21 -10.48
C ASN A 98 -10.55 4.91 -10.07
N LEU A 99 -10.77 4.02 -9.09
CA LEU A 99 -12.08 3.75 -8.51
C LEU A 99 -12.66 5.01 -7.84
N LEU A 100 -11.87 5.71 -7.01
CA LEU A 100 -12.24 6.98 -6.38
C LEU A 100 -12.67 8.02 -7.43
N LEU A 101 -11.83 8.25 -8.45
CA LEU A 101 -12.11 9.18 -9.53
C LEU A 101 -13.38 8.78 -10.29
N ALA A 102 -13.55 7.50 -10.60
CA ALA A 102 -14.69 6.99 -11.34
C ALA A 102 -16.02 7.27 -10.65
N VAL A 103 -16.05 7.29 -9.32
CA VAL A 103 -17.26 7.60 -8.53
C VAL A 103 -17.36 9.08 -8.12
N GLY A 104 -16.49 9.94 -8.68
CA GLY A 104 -16.49 11.38 -8.47
C GLY A 104 -15.86 11.85 -7.15
N LEU A 105 -15.09 11.00 -6.47
CA LEU A 105 -14.32 11.36 -5.30
C LEU A 105 -12.93 11.89 -5.69
N PRO A 106 -12.31 12.76 -4.86
CA PRO A 106 -10.93 13.19 -5.10
C PRO A 106 -9.94 12.04 -4.87
N PRO A 107 -8.71 12.14 -5.42
CA PRO A 107 -7.63 11.25 -5.03
C PRO A 107 -7.39 11.27 -3.52
N ASN A 108 -7.05 10.12 -2.94
CA ASN A 108 -6.66 9.98 -1.54
C ASN A 108 -5.28 9.30 -1.47
N LEU A 109 -4.25 10.06 -1.09
CA LEU A 109 -2.89 9.55 -0.89
C LEU A 109 -2.49 9.59 0.60
N GLU A 110 -3.46 9.73 1.51
CA GLU A 110 -3.21 9.64 2.95
C GLU A 110 -2.86 8.19 3.34
N ARG A 111 -2.59 7.92 4.63
CA ARG A 111 -2.23 6.58 5.13
C ARG A 111 -3.04 6.11 6.33
N GLU A 112 -3.42 7.01 7.23
CA GLU A 112 -4.38 6.71 8.31
C GLU A 112 -5.02 8.02 8.77
N ASP A 113 -6.35 8.09 8.72
CA ASP A 113 -7.11 9.20 9.29
C ASP A 113 -7.09 9.14 10.83
N PHE A 114 -6.98 10.30 11.50
CA PHE A 114 -7.17 10.39 12.95
C PHE A 114 -8.53 11.02 13.30
N PRO A 115 -9.38 10.37 14.13
CA PRO A 115 -9.14 9.13 14.86
C PRO A 115 -9.22 7.87 13.96
N PRO A 116 -8.37 6.85 14.19
CA PRO A 116 -8.29 5.68 13.34
C PRO A 116 -9.58 4.84 13.37
N ARG A 117 -10.04 4.43 12.19
CA ARG A 117 -11.20 3.54 11.99
C ARG A 117 -10.77 2.09 12.22
N LYS A 118 -10.37 1.75 13.45
CA LYS A 118 -9.64 0.52 13.80
C LYS A 118 -10.21 -0.78 13.24
N ASP A 119 -11.52 -0.87 13.03
CA ASP A 119 -12.17 -2.07 12.51
C ASP A 119 -11.97 -2.26 11.00
N LEU A 120 -11.57 -1.21 10.26
CA LEU A 120 -11.33 -1.25 8.82
C LEU A 120 -9.85 -1.46 8.45
N TYR A 121 -8.91 -1.06 9.31
CA TYR A 121 -7.48 -1.27 9.07
C TYR A 121 -7.04 -2.66 9.52
N PRO A 122 -6.05 -3.28 8.86
CA PRO A 122 -5.49 -4.55 9.31
C PRO A 122 -4.89 -4.42 10.71
N PHE A 123 -4.18 -3.33 10.99
CA PHE A 123 -3.61 -2.98 12.30
C PHE A 123 -3.22 -1.50 12.28
N THR A 124 -2.89 -0.92 13.45
CA THR A 124 -2.34 0.45 13.50
C THR A 124 -1.01 0.53 12.76
N LEU A 125 -0.96 1.43 11.79
CA LEU A 125 0.12 1.49 10.81
C LEU A 125 1.38 2.11 11.42
N HIS A 126 2.48 1.37 11.35
CA HIS A 126 3.78 1.79 11.89
C HIS A 126 4.89 1.47 10.89
N LEU A 127 5.78 2.42 10.65
CA LEU A 127 7.00 2.19 9.87
C LEU A 127 8.02 1.50 10.76
N GLU A 128 8.22 0.19 10.56
CA GLU A 128 9.06 -0.63 11.42
C GLU A 128 9.99 -1.55 10.64
N PRO A 129 11.21 -1.84 11.16
CA PRO A 129 12.15 -2.72 10.48
C PRO A 129 11.59 -4.12 10.33
N LEU A 130 12.15 -4.87 9.39
CA LEU A 130 11.81 -6.28 9.22
C LEU A 130 12.27 -7.09 10.44
N THR A 131 11.31 -7.74 11.08
CA THR A 131 11.47 -8.64 12.21
C THR A 131 10.50 -9.80 12.02
N GLN A 132 10.60 -10.85 12.83
CA GLN A 132 9.57 -11.89 12.81
C GLN A 132 8.17 -11.32 13.12
N ARG A 133 8.10 -10.33 14.01
CA ARG A 133 6.84 -9.72 14.44
C ARG A 133 6.22 -8.87 13.35
N SER A 134 7.01 -8.04 12.67
CA SER A 134 6.50 -7.23 11.55
C SER A 134 6.12 -8.11 10.35
N LEU A 135 6.91 -9.14 10.04
CA LEU A 135 6.56 -10.10 9.00
C LEU A 135 5.28 -10.88 9.34
N ALA A 136 5.05 -11.26 10.61
CA ALA A 136 3.81 -11.91 11.02
C ALA A 136 2.58 -11.04 10.74
N LYS A 137 2.68 -9.71 10.94
CA LYS A 137 1.61 -8.77 10.59
C LYS A 137 1.32 -8.78 9.10
N TYR A 138 2.35 -8.83 8.25
CA TYR A 138 2.17 -8.87 6.79
C TYR A 138 1.52 -10.19 6.36
N VAL A 139 1.99 -11.33 6.89
CA VAL A 139 1.37 -12.63 6.63
C VAL A 139 -0.11 -12.63 7.04
N ALA A 140 -0.43 -12.14 8.23
CA ALA A 140 -1.80 -12.14 8.74
C ALA A 140 -2.72 -11.16 7.98
N ALA A 141 -2.20 -10.01 7.54
CA ALA A 141 -2.97 -9.02 6.79
C ALA A 141 -3.33 -9.52 5.38
N GLU A 142 -2.40 -10.21 4.70
CA GLU A 142 -2.62 -10.75 3.35
C GLU A 142 -3.34 -12.11 3.34
N ALA A 143 -3.51 -12.76 4.49
CA ALA A 143 -3.94 -14.15 4.54
C ALA A 143 -5.40 -14.37 4.08
N PRO A 144 -5.65 -15.38 3.22
CA PRO A 144 -7.00 -15.80 2.87
C PRO A 144 -7.70 -16.39 4.08
N ARG A 145 -9.01 -16.14 4.22
CA ARG A 145 -9.84 -16.44 5.41
C ARG A 145 -9.55 -17.80 6.05
N ASP A 146 -9.38 -18.84 5.24
CA ASP A 146 -9.24 -20.24 5.63
C ASP A 146 -7.78 -20.72 5.76
N ALA A 147 -6.80 -19.82 5.71
CA ALA A 147 -5.39 -20.13 5.95
C ALA A 147 -5.14 -20.72 7.34
N ASP A 148 -4.45 -21.87 7.38
CA ASP A 148 -4.04 -22.57 8.61
C ASP A 148 -2.73 -21.96 9.17
N ILE A 149 -2.84 -20.77 9.76
CA ILE A 149 -1.71 -19.95 10.26
C ILE A 149 -1.97 -19.37 11.66
N ASP A 150 -2.73 -20.06 12.50
CA ASP A 150 -3.19 -19.57 13.82
C ASP A 150 -2.04 -19.08 14.71
N ASP A 151 -0.87 -19.72 14.65
CA ASP A 151 0.32 -19.33 15.39
C ASP A 151 0.92 -18.01 14.89
N ILE A 152 0.92 -17.78 13.58
CA ILE A 152 1.34 -16.52 12.96
C ILE A 152 0.34 -15.41 13.28
N VAL A 153 -0.97 -15.68 13.20
CA VAL A 153 -2.02 -14.72 13.55
C VAL A 153 -1.91 -14.31 15.02
N ALA A 154 -1.66 -15.26 15.93
CA ALA A 154 -1.46 -14.96 17.35
C ALA A 154 -0.21 -14.08 17.58
N LEU A 155 0.89 -14.35 16.87
CA LEU A 155 2.10 -13.54 16.92
C LEU A 155 1.86 -12.13 16.36
N ALA A 156 1.13 -12.02 15.26
CA ALA A 156 0.77 -10.76 14.62
C ALA A 156 -0.11 -9.92 15.55
N ALA A 157 -1.10 -10.53 16.20
CA ALA A 157 -1.98 -9.84 17.14
C ALA A 157 -1.23 -9.34 18.38
N ASP A 158 -0.32 -10.14 18.93
CA ASP A 158 0.57 -9.71 20.02
C ASP A 158 1.51 -8.57 19.58
N ALA A 159 1.96 -8.57 18.32
CA ALA A 159 2.77 -7.50 17.74
C ALA A 159 1.99 -6.21 17.53
N ALA A 160 0.76 -6.30 17.01
CA ALA A 160 -0.11 -5.16 16.75
C ALA A 160 -0.77 -4.61 18.02
N GLY A 161 -0.86 -5.40 19.10
CA GLY A 161 -1.61 -5.06 20.31
C GLY A 161 -3.13 -5.13 20.13
N THR A 162 -3.60 -5.66 19.01
CA THR A 162 -5.02 -5.85 18.65
C THR A 162 -5.13 -7.03 17.68
N ALA A 163 -6.35 -7.54 17.46
CA ALA A 163 -6.59 -8.48 16.38
C ALA A 163 -6.21 -7.85 15.03
N VAL A 164 -5.58 -8.66 14.16
CA VAL A 164 -5.22 -8.22 12.81
C VAL A 164 -6.36 -8.54 11.85
N ASN A 165 -6.90 -7.51 11.20
CA ASN A 165 -7.89 -7.68 10.13
C ASN A 165 -7.18 -8.06 8.82
N ARG A 166 -7.89 -8.77 7.95
CA ARG A 166 -7.39 -9.19 6.63
C ARG A 166 -7.78 -8.15 5.58
N VAL A 167 -6.87 -7.84 4.66
CA VAL A 167 -7.11 -6.87 3.58
C VAL A 167 -8.23 -7.36 2.65
N GLY A 168 -8.30 -8.67 2.39
CA GLY A 168 -9.37 -9.28 1.57
C GLY A 168 -10.78 -8.99 2.05
N ALA A 169 -10.99 -8.74 3.35
CA ALA A 169 -12.31 -8.36 3.87
C ALA A 169 -12.81 -7.01 3.35
N LEU A 170 -11.90 -6.05 3.20
CA LEU A 170 -12.21 -4.74 2.64
C LEU A 170 -12.64 -4.85 1.18
N TYR A 171 -11.89 -5.61 0.39
CA TYR A 171 -12.19 -5.83 -1.03
C TYR A 171 -13.43 -6.70 -1.22
N GLY A 172 -13.69 -7.67 -0.35
CA GLY A 172 -14.95 -8.41 -0.31
C GLY A 172 -16.16 -7.50 -0.15
N LEU A 173 -16.10 -6.56 0.80
CA LEU A 173 -17.15 -5.55 1.00
C LEU A 173 -17.27 -4.58 -0.18
N LEU A 174 -16.16 -4.10 -0.74
CA LEU A 174 -16.19 -3.31 -1.98
C LEU A 174 -16.84 -4.09 -3.13
N GLY A 175 -16.54 -5.39 -3.24
CA GLY A 175 -17.15 -6.29 -4.21
C GLY A 175 -18.67 -6.35 -4.05
N VAL A 176 -19.18 -6.43 -2.81
CA VAL A 176 -20.62 -6.40 -2.52
C VAL A 176 -21.20 -5.06 -2.95
N VAL A 177 -20.53 -3.96 -2.59
CA VAL A 177 -21.01 -2.60 -2.84
C VAL A 177 -21.07 -2.28 -4.34
N PHE A 178 -20.08 -2.72 -5.12
CA PHE A 178 -20.05 -2.52 -6.56
C PHE A 178 -20.86 -3.55 -7.35
N SER A 179 -21.40 -4.59 -6.71
CA SER A 179 -22.29 -5.57 -7.33
C SER A 179 -23.74 -5.23 -7.05
N THR A 180 -24.65 -5.67 -7.92
CA THR A 180 -26.08 -5.80 -7.59
C THR A 180 -26.30 -7.10 -6.84
N GLU A 181 -27.41 -7.19 -6.10
CA GLU A 181 -27.82 -8.43 -5.44
C GLU A 181 -27.88 -9.62 -6.42
N GLN A 182 -28.43 -9.41 -7.62
CA GLN A 182 -28.54 -10.46 -8.63
C GLN A 182 -27.15 -10.91 -9.13
N GLU A 183 -26.21 -10.00 -9.34
CA GLU A 183 -24.85 -10.39 -9.76
C GLU A 183 -24.09 -11.15 -8.67
N VAL A 184 -24.32 -10.85 -7.38
CA VAL A 184 -23.77 -11.64 -6.27
C VAL A 184 -24.34 -13.07 -6.29
N LEU A 185 -25.65 -13.20 -6.52
CA LEU A 185 -26.30 -14.50 -6.60
C LEU A 185 -25.82 -15.31 -7.81
N ASP A 186 -25.84 -14.69 -8.99
CA ASP A 186 -25.45 -15.31 -10.26
C ASP A 186 -23.99 -15.74 -10.25
N GLY A 187 -23.10 -14.93 -9.64
CA GLY A 187 -21.66 -15.11 -9.76
C GLY A 187 -21.22 -15.02 -11.22
N GLY A 188 -20.33 -15.92 -11.64
CA GLY A 188 -19.80 -15.99 -13.00
C GLY A 188 -18.60 -15.08 -13.22
N SER A 189 -17.86 -14.73 -12.17
CA SER A 189 -16.55 -14.13 -12.34
C SER A 189 -15.54 -15.17 -12.86
N ILE A 190 -14.31 -14.72 -13.12
CA ILE A 190 -13.23 -15.63 -13.51
C ILE A 190 -12.77 -16.53 -12.36
N SER A 191 -13.16 -16.24 -11.11
CA SER A 191 -12.77 -16.98 -9.92
C SER A 191 -14.01 -17.46 -9.15
N GLN A 192 -14.24 -18.77 -9.13
CA GLN A 192 -15.35 -19.35 -8.37
C GLN A 192 -15.19 -19.13 -6.86
N ASP A 193 -13.95 -19.21 -6.37
CA ASP A 193 -13.62 -18.97 -4.95
C ASP A 193 -13.95 -17.53 -4.55
N TRP A 194 -13.73 -16.57 -5.45
CA TRP A 194 -14.16 -15.19 -5.24
C TRP A 194 -15.68 -15.05 -5.19
N ASP A 195 -16.41 -15.71 -6.11
CA ASP A 195 -17.88 -15.64 -6.11
C ASP A 195 -18.47 -16.19 -4.81
N ASP A 196 -17.89 -17.27 -4.27
CA ASP A 196 -18.30 -17.85 -3.00
C ASP A 196 -17.97 -16.94 -1.82
N THR A 197 -16.77 -16.33 -1.84
CA THR A 197 -16.34 -15.32 -0.87
C THR A 197 -17.26 -14.10 -0.89
N LEU A 198 -17.63 -13.62 -2.08
CA LEU A 198 -18.51 -12.48 -2.26
C LEU A 198 -19.91 -12.74 -1.69
N ARG A 199 -20.46 -13.94 -1.89
CA ARG A 199 -21.74 -14.36 -1.29
C ARG A 199 -21.66 -14.41 0.24
N LEU A 200 -20.54 -14.83 0.79
CA LEU A 200 -20.31 -14.87 2.22
C LEU A 200 -20.31 -13.45 2.82
N TYR A 201 -19.55 -12.52 2.23
CA TYR A 201 -19.56 -11.11 2.65
C TYR A 201 -20.93 -10.46 2.48
N ALA A 202 -21.65 -10.75 1.40
CA ALA A 202 -23.02 -10.27 1.20
C ALA A 202 -23.97 -10.79 2.29
N GLY A 203 -23.83 -12.05 2.70
CA GLY A 203 -24.58 -12.63 3.82
C GLY A 203 -24.41 -11.82 5.11
N ALA A 204 -23.15 -11.60 5.52
CA ALA A 204 -22.83 -10.81 6.71
C ALA A 204 -23.31 -9.34 6.58
N ALA A 205 -23.17 -8.75 5.40
CA ALA A 205 -23.63 -7.40 5.11
C ALA A 205 -25.16 -7.26 5.30
N TYR A 206 -25.95 -8.23 4.80
CA TYR A 206 -27.41 -8.22 4.94
C TYR A 206 -27.88 -8.50 6.37
N GLU A 207 -27.07 -9.16 7.19
CA GLU A 207 -27.35 -9.31 8.62
C GLU A 207 -27.13 -8.00 9.39
N GLN A 208 -26.11 -7.24 9.01
CA GLN A 208 -25.84 -5.92 9.59
C GLN A 208 -26.89 -4.87 9.18
N ASP A 209 -27.28 -4.83 7.90
CA ASP A 209 -28.36 -3.97 7.40
C ASP A 209 -29.31 -4.77 6.50
N PRO A 210 -30.52 -5.13 7.00
CA PRO A 210 -31.51 -5.89 6.25
C PRO A 210 -32.04 -5.20 4.99
N ASP A 211 -31.89 -3.87 4.85
CA ASP A 211 -32.18 -3.18 3.60
C ASP A 211 -31.04 -3.42 2.61
N ARG A 212 -31.19 -4.45 1.76
CA ARG A 212 -30.16 -4.82 0.76
C ARG A 212 -29.83 -3.68 -0.20
N ALA A 213 -30.76 -2.77 -0.47
CA ALA A 213 -30.50 -1.61 -1.33
C ALA A 213 -29.50 -0.63 -0.71
N SER A 214 -29.28 -0.69 0.61
CA SER A 214 -28.25 0.10 1.31
C SER A 214 -26.82 -0.36 1.02
N TRP A 215 -26.63 -1.50 0.35
CA TRP A 215 -25.33 -2.06 0.04
C TRP A 215 -24.95 -1.86 -1.42
N HIS A 216 -25.89 -1.97 -2.35
CA HIS A 216 -25.56 -2.07 -3.78
C HIS A 216 -25.62 -0.72 -4.51
N LEU A 217 -24.57 -0.40 -5.23
CA LEU A 217 -24.54 0.73 -6.16
C LEU A 217 -25.25 0.41 -7.47
N THR A 218 -25.73 1.47 -8.12
CA THR A 218 -26.31 1.44 -9.46
C THR A 218 -25.28 1.91 -10.50
N ASP A 219 -25.52 1.60 -11.78
CA ASP A 219 -24.58 1.90 -12.87
C ASP A 219 -24.29 3.40 -13.05
N ASP A 220 -25.20 4.29 -12.61
CA ASP A 220 -25.03 5.75 -12.72
C ASP A 220 -23.95 6.33 -11.79
N VAL A 221 -23.39 5.51 -10.88
CA VAL A 221 -22.30 5.95 -10.00
C VAL A 221 -20.99 6.21 -10.76
N ILE A 222 -20.78 5.57 -11.91
CA ILE A 222 -19.53 5.67 -12.67
C ILE A 222 -19.59 6.83 -13.67
N ASP A 223 -18.80 7.88 -13.43
CA ASP A 223 -18.58 8.96 -14.40
C ASP A 223 -17.43 8.59 -15.35
N ARG A 224 -17.81 8.14 -16.55
CA ARG A 224 -16.88 7.78 -17.63
C ARG A 224 -16.01 8.96 -18.09
N ASN A 225 -16.40 10.21 -17.85
CA ASN A 225 -15.57 11.37 -18.21
C ASN A 225 -14.27 11.44 -17.40
N THR A 226 -14.22 10.75 -16.26
CA THR A 226 -13.03 10.67 -15.41
C THR A 226 -11.90 9.86 -16.04
N LEU A 227 -12.17 9.04 -17.07
CA LEU A 227 -11.16 8.26 -17.79
C LEU A 227 -9.98 9.09 -18.29
N ALA A 228 -10.19 10.37 -18.60
CA ALA A 228 -9.11 11.26 -19.05
C ALA A 228 -8.11 11.64 -17.94
N ARG A 229 -8.45 11.37 -16.68
CA ARG A 229 -7.65 11.66 -15.48
C ARG A 229 -7.19 10.40 -14.73
N GLN A 230 -7.83 9.27 -14.99
CA GLN A 230 -7.43 7.98 -14.41
C GLN A 230 -6.03 7.55 -14.85
N GLY A 231 -5.33 6.83 -13.98
CA GLY A 231 -4.04 6.22 -14.24
C GLY A 231 -4.09 5.10 -15.26
N ASP A 232 -3.04 5.01 -16.08
CA ASP A 232 -2.87 4.01 -17.13
C ASP A 232 -1.46 3.42 -17.02
N GLY A 233 -1.31 2.09 -17.00
CA GLY A 233 -0.01 1.43 -16.87
C GLY A 233 1.02 1.85 -17.92
N THR A 234 0.57 2.34 -19.07
CA THR A 234 1.45 2.84 -20.15
C THR A 234 2.07 4.21 -19.86
N ASP A 235 1.51 4.97 -18.92
CA ASP A 235 2.08 6.26 -18.45
C ASP A 235 3.19 6.06 -17.40
N TRP A 236 3.36 4.82 -16.91
CA TRP A 236 4.30 4.44 -15.85
C TRP A 236 5.40 3.50 -16.37
N LEU A 237 6.02 2.70 -15.51
CA LEU A 237 7.13 1.81 -15.88
C LEU A 237 6.74 0.69 -16.86
N ASN A 238 5.45 0.45 -17.09
CA ASN A 238 4.91 -0.64 -17.91
C ASN A 238 5.64 -1.98 -17.64
N ASN A 239 5.86 -2.27 -16.36
CA ASN A 239 6.65 -3.39 -15.86
C ASN A 239 5.80 -4.66 -15.62
N GLY A 240 4.56 -4.67 -16.11
CA GLY A 240 3.62 -5.77 -15.91
C GLY A 240 2.73 -5.63 -14.67
N VAL A 241 2.93 -4.60 -13.84
CA VAL A 241 2.02 -4.31 -12.72
C VAL A 241 0.68 -3.79 -13.27
N PRO A 242 -0.45 -4.46 -12.95
CA PRO A 242 -1.75 -4.07 -13.49
C PRO A 242 -2.26 -2.76 -12.88
N ILE A 243 -2.76 -1.87 -13.74
CA ILE A 243 -3.46 -0.65 -13.35
C ILE A 243 -4.77 -0.59 -14.13
N HIS A 244 -5.90 -0.64 -13.42
CA HIS A 244 -7.21 -0.76 -14.06
C HIS A 244 -7.85 0.61 -14.25
N ARG A 245 -8.24 0.92 -15.49
CA ARG A 245 -9.11 2.05 -15.81
C ARG A 245 -10.57 1.61 -15.71
N ILE A 246 -11.36 2.43 -15.03
CA ILE A 246 -12.73 2.15 -14.64
C ILE A 246 -13.67 2.95 -15.53
N ALA A 247 -14.19 2.29 -16.58
CA ALA A 247 -15.11 2.89 -17.53
C ALA A 247 -16.59 2.65 -17.19
N ASP A 248 -16.86 1.59 -16.41
CA ASP A 248 -18.18 1.13 -15.99
C ASP A 248 -18.06 0.26 -14.72
N ARG A 249 -19.20 -0.16 -14.18
CA ARG A 249 -19.28 -0.94 -12.94
C ARG A 249 -18.72 -2.36 -13.10
N THR A 250 -18.80 -2.94 -14.30
CA THR A 250 -18.17 -4.24 -14.60
C THR A 250 -16.65 -4.14 -14.48
N GLY A 251 -16.05 -3.11 -15.07
CA GLY A 251 -14.62 -2.83 -14.93
C GLY A 251 -14.20 -2.57 -13.48
N ALA A 252 -15.04 -1.89 -12.69
CA ALA A 252 -14.81 -1.71 -11.25
C ALA A 252 -14.78 -3.05 -10.49
N ARG A 253 -15.76 -3.93 -10.74
CA ARG A 253 -15.82 -5.27 -10.13
C ARG A 253 -14.61 -6.13 -10.52
N SER A 254 -14.18 -6.09 -11.78
CA SER A 254 -12.97 -6.80 -12.23
C SER A 254 -11.72 -6.26 -11.54
N ALA A 255 -11.57 -4.94 -11.43
CA ALA A 255 -10.43 -4.34 -10.74
C ALA A 255 -10.36 -4.75 -9.25
N ILE A 256 -11.51 -4.75 -8.56
CA ILE A 256 -11.61 -5.18 -7.15
C ILE A 256 -11.23 -6.66 -7.00
N LEU A 257 -11.72 -7.52 -7.89
CA LEU A 257 -11.36 -8.93 -7.93
C LEU A 257 -9.85 -9.12 -8.17
N ASP A 258 -9.28 -8.44 -9.16
CA ASP A 258 -7.87 -8.59 -9.52
C ASP A 258 -6.93 -8.16 -8.39
N ILE A 259 -7.30 -7.13 -7.62
CA ILE A 259 -6.56 -6.74 -6.40
C ILE A 259 -6.70 -7.81 -5.32
N ALA A 260 -7.93 -8.26 -5.03
CA ALA A 260 -8.16 -9.27 -3.99
C ALA A 260 -7.41 -10.58 -4.28
N VAL A 261 -7.40 -11.04 -5.54
CA VAL A 261 -6.68 -12.25 -5.95
C VAL A 261 -5.16 -12.10 -5.83
N GLN A 262 -4.61 -10.92 -6.14
CA GLN A 262 -3.16 -10.70 -5.96
C GLN A 262 -2.74 -10.71 -4.49
N GLY A 263 -3.57 -10.20 -3.58
CA GLY A 263 -3.31 -10.24 -2.14
C GLY A 263 -3.40 -11.66 -1.55
N GLU A 264 -4.57 -12.28 -1.66
CA GLU A 264 -4.91 -13.52 -0.93
C GLU A 264 -5.27 -14.73 -1.82
N GLY A 265 -5.36 -14.54 -3.14
CA GLY A 265 -5.85 -15.55 -4.07
C GLY A 265 -4.93 -16.77 -4.23
N PRO A 266 -5.46 -17.88 -4.76
CA PRO A 266 -4.65 -19.05 -5.07
C PRO A 266 -3.55 -18.69 -6.08
N SER A 267 -2.35 -19.23 -5.88
CA SER A 267 -1.24 -19.13 -6.84
C SER A 267 -1.57 -19.85 -8.17
N GLU A 268 -2.43 -19.26 -8.99
CA GLU A 268 -2.76 -19.75 -10.33
C GLU A 268 -1.81 -19.17 -11.39
N GLY A 269 -1.46 -19.97 -12.39
CA GLY A 269 -0.61 -19.52 -13.50
C GLY A 269 0.87 -19.26 -13.13
N GLY A 270 1.28 -19.57 -11.90
CA GLY A 270 2.67 -19.40 -11.43
C GLY A 270 3.01 -18.02 -10.89
N ILE A 271 2.01 -17.16 -10.66
CA ILE A 271 2.17 -15.89 -9.94
C ILE A 271 1.82 -16.14 -8.47
N GLU A 272 2.78 -15.94 -7.58
CA GLU A 272 2.54 -16.06 -6.13
C GLU A 272 1.79 -14.82 -5.61
N SER A 273 0.73 -15.06 -4.83
CA SER A 273 0.02 -14.01 -4.08
C SER A 273 0.91 -13.40 -3.00
N HIS A 274 0.53 -12.22 -2.50
CA HIS A 274 1.27 -11.55 -1.44
C HIS A 274 1.34 -12.39 -0.17
N PHE A 275 0.23 -13.05 0.18
CA PHE A 275 0.20 -14.05 1.25
C PHE A 275 1.24 -15.14 1.05
N ASP A 276 1.26 -15.80 -0.12
CA ASP A 276 2.18 -16.89 -0.39
C ASP A 276 3.64 -16.43 -0.29
N ARG A 277 3.96 -15.25 -0.83
CA ARG A 277 5.31 -14.65 -0.73
C ARG A 277 5.73 -14.46 0.73
N TYR A 278 4.91 -13.80 1.54
CA TYR A 278 5.25 -13.53 2.94
C TYR A 278 5.25 -14.79 3.80
N HIS A 279 4.30 -15.69 3.58
CA HIS A 279 4.24 -16.96 4.29
C HIS A 279 5.48 -17.80 3.97
N ASN A 280 5.83 -17.97 2.68
CA ASN A 280 7.03 -18.68 2.25
C ASN A 280 8.31 -18.08 2.85
N MET A 281 8.38 -16.75 2.99
CA MET A 281 9.45 -16.05 3.70
C MET A 281 9.44 -16.34 5.20
N PHE A 282 8.27 -16.37 5.85
CA PHE A 282 8.13 -16.62 7.28
C PHE A 282 8.51 -18.05 7.69
N VAL A 283 8.10 -19.05 6.90
CA VAL A 283 8.34 -20.48 7.22
C VAL A 283 9.57 -21.06 6.52
N GLY A 284 10.02 -20.46 5.42
CA GLY A 284 11.13 -20.96 4.59
C GLY A 284 10.74 -22.11 3.67
N GLN A 285 9.84 -21.85 2.72
CA GLN A 285 9.31 -22.84 1.77
C GLN A 285 9.46 -22.36 0.31
N ASN A 286 9.20 -23.26 -0.66
CA ASN A 286 9.23 -22.97 -2.10
C ASN A 286 10.55 -22.32 -2.61
N GLY A 287 11.67 -22.65 -1.98
CA GLY A 287 12.97 -22.08 -2.33
C GLY A 287 13.26 -20.73 -1.68
N VAL A 288 12.29 -20.14 -0.96
CA VAL A 288 12.47 -18.94 -0.13
C VAL A 288 13.12 -19.30 1.20
N LYS A 289 14.10 -18.50 1.64
CA LYS A 289 14.74 -18.70 2.94
C LYS A 289 13.86 -18.18 4.07
N LYS A 290 13.79 -18.94 5.17
CA LYS A 290 13.09 -18.54 6.39
C LYS A 290 13.66 -17.23 6.94
N PHE A 291 12.79 -16.30 7.31
CA PHE A 291 13.11 -15.09 8.06
C PHE A 291 12.40 -15.10 9.43
N PRO A 292 13.09 -14.71 10.53
CA PRO A 292 14.50 -14.37 10.61
C PRO A 292 15.39 -15.61 10.44
N PRO A 293 16.62 -15.43 9.92
CA PRO A 293 17.61 -16.51 9.89
C PRO A 293 18.14 -16.82 11.29
N ASP A 294 18.49 -18.08 11.53
CA ASP A 294 19.05 -18.53 12.81
C ASP A 294 20.56 -18.22 12.95
N ASP A 295 21.26 -17.98 11.84
CA ASP A 295 22.73 -17.95 11.76
C ASP A 295 23.34 -16.54 11.69
N PHE A 296 22.54 -15.50 11.45
CA PHE A 296 23.04 -14.12 11.43
C PHE A 296 21.96 -13.07 11.69
N VAL A 297 22.38 -11.84 12.02
CA VAL A 297 21.47 -10.70 12.09
C VAL A 297 21.33 -10.10 10.69
N ALA A 298 20.17 -10.27 10.06
CA ALA A 298 19.91 -9.83 8.69
C ALA A 298 19.54 -8.35 8.56
N THR A 299 19.07 -7.70 9.62
CA THR A 299 18.57 -6.33 9.59
C THR A 299 19.45 -5.35 10.36
N ARG A 300 19.27 -4.07 10.07
CA ARG A 300 19.82 -2.93 10.80
C ARG A 300 18.88 -2.53 11.93
N PRO A 301 19.41 -1.94 13.02
CA PRO A 301 18.59 -1.32 14.04
C PRO A 301 18.07 0.03 13.54
N LEU A 302 17.00 0.01 12.74
CA LEU A 302 16.26 1.21 12.36
C LEU A 302 15.21 1.55 13.44
N PRO A 303 14.88 2.83 13.65
CA PRO A 303 13.82 3.22 14.58
C PRO A 303 12.45 2.78 14.07
N VAL A 304 11.44 2.80 14.94
CA VAL A 304 10.03 2.74 14.54
C VAL A 304 9.53 4.17 14.37
N ASP A 305 8.75 4.43 13.31
CA ASP A 305 8.20 5.73 12.96
C ASP A 305 9.23 6.88 13.02
N PRO A 306 10.31 6.80 12.21
CA PRO A 306 11.30 7.87 12.21
C PRO A 306 10.66 9.20 11.83
N VAL A 307 10.87 10.19 12.69
CA VAL A 307 10.56 11.59 12.38
C VAL A 307 11.89 12.31 12.14
N ALA A 308 12.05 12.97 11.00
CA ALA A 308 13.31 13.62 10.64
C ALA A 308 13.85 14.56 11.74
N SER A 309 12.98 15.33 12.38
CA SER A 309 13.35 16.25 13.47
C SER A 309 13.85 15.56 14.76
N SER A 310 13.62 14.25 14.93
CA SER A 310 14.05 13.49 16.11
C SER A 310 15.53 13.12 16.10
N PHE A 311 16.21 13.18 14.94
CA PHE A 311 17.62 12.80 14.84
C PHE A 311 18.52 13.88 15.41
N THR A 312 19.39 13.53 16.38
CA THR A 312 20.34 14.47 16.99
C THR A 312 21.55 14.76 16.11
N GLU A 313 21.97 13.79 15.30
CA GLU A 313 23.12 13.93 14.38
C GLU A 313 22.74 14.85 13.21
N PRO A 314 23.40 16.02 13.03
CA PRO A 314 22.96 17.04 12.08
C PRO A 314 22.91 16.54 10.64
N ARG A 315 23.90 15.75 10.21
CA ARG A 315 23.94 15.21 8.85
C ARG A 315 22.80 14.23 8.60
N THR A 316 22.55 13.32 9.54
CA THR A 316 21.44 12.35 9.43
C THR A 316 20.09 13.06 9.40
N ARG A 317 19.90 14.09 10.24
CA ARG A 317 18.69 14.94 10.21
C ARG A 317 18.50 15.60 8.85
N ALA A 318 19.53 16.27 8.32
CA ALA A 318 19.43 16.99 7.04
C ALA A 318 19.07 16.06 5.87
N TRP A 319 19.65 14.86 5.83
CA TRP A 319 19.29 13.86 4.81
C TRP A 319 17.86 13.33 4.99
N ALA A 320 17.40 13.10 6.23
CA ALA A 320 16.05 12.65 6.51
C ALA A 320 15.01 13.72 6.11
N GLU A 321 15.27 14.98 6.45
CA GLU A 321 14.45 16.12 6.03
C GLU A 321 14.41 16.27 4.50
N LEU A 322 15.53 16.05 3.81
CA LEU A 322 15.55 16.06 2.34
C LEU A 322 14.68 14.95 1.77
N ALA A 323 14.77 13.73 2.30
CA ALA A 323 13.99 12.60 1.82
C ALA A 323 12.48 12.81 2.01
N ASP A 324 12.06 13.37 3.15
CA ASP A 324 10.65 13.75 3.36
C ASP A 324 10.20 14.81 2.33
N LEU A 325 11.04 15.80 2.00
CA LEU A 325 10.74 16.76 0.93
C LEU A 325 10.63 16.12 -0.46
N ARG A 326 11.47 15.12 -0.76
CA ARG A 326 11.40 14.37 -2.03
C ARG A 326 10.12 13.53 -2.12
N TYR A 327 9.74 12.90 -1.02
CA TYR A 327 8.50 12.14 -0.92
C TYR A 327 7.26 13.05 -1.04
N GLU A 328 7.29 14.24 -0.45
CA GLU A 328 6.26 15.28 -0.66
C GLU A 328 6.12 15.69 -2.14
N LEU A 329 7.25 15.88 -2.85
CA LEU A 329 7.24 16.17 -4.29
C LEU A 329 6.64 15.00 -5.09
N MET A 330 7.05 13.77 -4.80
CA MET A 330 6.56 12.55 -5.45
C MET A 330 5.03 12.44 -5.34
N LEU A 331 4.50 12.51 -4.10
CA LEU A 331 3.06 12.42 -3.87
C LEU A 331 2.30 13.56 -4.55
N GLY A 332 2.85 14.78 -4.51
CA GLY A 332 2.28 15.90 -5.25
C GLY A 332 2.21 15.64 -6.76
N PHE A 333 3.25 15.07 -7.37
CA PHE A 333 3.23 14.77 -8.81
C PHE A 333 2.23 13.66 -9.15
N ILE A 334 2.10 12.63 -8.31
CA ILE A 334 1.08 11.59 -8.47
C ILE A 334 -0.33 12.21 -8.40
N GLU A 335 -0.60 13.05 -7.40
CA GLU A 335 -1.89 13.71 -7.28
C GLU A 335 -2.17 14.67 -8.45
N HIS A 336 -1.17 15.44 -8.89
CA HIS A 336 -1.31 16.32 -10.06
C HIS A 336 -1.76 15.52 -11.29
N TYR A 337 -1.08 14.40 -11.55
CA TYR A 337 -1.41 13.50 -12.65
C TYR A 337 -2.88 13.04 -12.61
N LEU A 338 -3.40 12.77 -11.41
CA LEU A 338 -4.81 12.37 -11.19
C LEU A 338 -5.80 13.53 -11.24
N LEU A 339 -5.35 14.78 -11.08
CA LEU A 339 -6.20 15.97 -11.11
C LEU A 339 -6.34 16.59 -12.51
N THR A 340 -5.35 16.42 -13.38
CA THR A 340 -5.33 17.02 -14.72
C THR A 340 -5.66 16.03 -15.83
N SER A 341 -6.40 16.50 -16.84
CA SER A 341 -6.63 15.78 -18.10
C SER A 341 -5.73 16.28 -19.24
N ASP A 342 -4.88 17.28 -18.98
CA ASP A 342 -3.92 17.78 -19.95
C ASP A 342 -2.81 16.74 -20.17
N VAL A 343 -2.61 16.32 -21.42
CA VAL A 343 -1.70 15.23 -21.77
C VAL A 343 -0.25 15.58 -21.48
N ASP A 344 0.15 16.83 -21.65
CA ASP A 344 1.53 17.25 -21.42
C ASP A 344 1.82 17.43 -19.93
N GLU A 345 0.87 17.97 -19.15
CA GLU A 345 0.97 18.01 -17.69
C GLU A 345 1.02 16.60 -17.09
N ARG A 346 0.16 15.68 -17.56
CA ARG A 346 0.18 14.27 -17.12
C ARG A 346 1.52 13.61 -17.40
N ARG A 347 2.08 13.78 -18.59
CA ARG A 347 3.39 13.22 -18.95
C ARG A 347 4.50 13.77 -18.06
N LYS A 348 4.51 15.07 -17.77
CA LYS A 348 5.48 15.68 -16.85
C LYS A 348 5.33 15.11 -15.45
N ALA A 349 4.11 15.08 -14.94
CA ALA A 349 3.79 14.64 -13.59
C ALA A 349 4.17 13.16 -13.37
N SER A 350 3.78 12.24 -14.27
CA SER A 350 4.15 10.82 -14.14
C SER A 350 5.66 10.63 -14.29
N SER A 351 6.32 11.30 -15.24
CA SER A 351 7.77 11.24 -15.40
C SER A 351 8.51 11.71 -14.14
N TRP A 352 8.10 12.84 -13.55
CA TRP A 352 8.76 13.37 -12.36
C TRP A 352 8.46 12.54 -11.11
N ALA A 353 7.25 11.98 -10.98
CA ALA A 353 6.93 11.02 -9.93
C ALA A 353 7.83 9.78 -10.01
N LEU A 354 8.04 9.22 -11.21
CA LEU A 354 8.94 8.08 -11.41
C LEU A 354 10.40 8.40 -11.08
N GLU A 355 10.87 9.58 -11.51
CA GLU A 355 12.21 10.05 -11.14
C GLU A 355 12.34 10.11 -9.60
N GLU A 356 11.38 10.69 -8.89
CA GLU A 356 11.38 10.73 -7.42
C GLU A 356 11.39 9.34 -6.78
N MET A 357 10.64 8.37 -7.30
CA MET A 357 10.65 7.00 -6.79
C MET A 357 12.07 6.39 -6.80
N PHE A 358 12.79 6.55 -7.92
CA PHE A 358 14.18 6.06 -8.03
C PHE A 358 15.15 6.84 -7.14
N GLN A 359 14.98 8.15 -7.04
CA GLN A 359 15.82 8.99 -6.18
C GLN A 359 15.62 8.65 -4.71
N LEU A 360 14.37 8.49 -4.25
CA LEU A 360 14.03 8.08 -2.89
C LEU A 360 14.61 6.70 -2.57
N ALA A 361 14.58 5.76 -3.50
CA ALA A 361 15.21 4.47 -3.30
C ALA A 361 16.73 4.61 -3.08
N ALA A 362 17.42 5.37 -3.92
CA ALA A 362 18.85 5.63 -3.78
C ALA A 362 19.20 6.38 -2.48
N MET A 363 18.37 7.36 -2.10
CA MET A 363 18.50 8.12 -0.86
C MET A 363 18.33 7.25 0.37
N ASN A 364 17.28 6.41 0.41
CA ASN A 364 17.05 5.50 1.53
C ASN A 364 18.20 4.46 1.66
N GLU A 365 18.79 3.99 0.55
CA GLU A 365 20.00 3.16 0.61
C GLU A 365 21.25 3.86 1.19
N ALA A 366 21.30 5.19 1.10
CA ALA A 366 22.35 6.01 1.69
C ALA A 366 22.05 6.34 3.16
N LEU A 367 20.81 6.74 3.47
CA LEU A 367 20.32 7.10 4.80
C LEU A 367 20.52 5.99 5.82
N VAL A 368 20.25 4.73 5.46
CA VAL A 368 20.42 3.58 6.36
C VAL A 368 21.89 3.32 6.76
N LYS A 369 22.85 3.97 6.09
CA LYS A 369 24.29 3.87 6.36
C LYS A 369 24.86 5.10 7.09
N LEU A 370 24.07 6.14 7.30
CA LEU A 370 24.51 7.32 8.04
C LEU A 370 24.70 7.02 9.54
N PRO A 371 25.49 7.84 10.26
CA PRO A 371 25.72 7.64 11.69
C PRO A 371 24.43 7.70 12.52
N GLY A 372 24.39 6.90 13.59
CA GLY A 372 23.22 6.74 14.45
C GLY A 372 22.38 5.51 14.08
N PRO A 373 21.16 5.37 14.62
CA PRO A 373 20.21 4.44 14.03
C PRO A 373 19.94 4.94 12.60
N GLY A 374 20.22 4.11 11.60
CA GLY A 374 19.97 4.46 10.20
C GLY A 374 18.52 4.90 10.00
N VAL A 375 18.25 5.63 8.92
CA VAL A 375 16.91 6.20 8.66
C VAL A 375 16.36 5.65 7.37
N VAL A 376 15.05 5.42 7.35
CA VAL A 376 14.26 5.32 6.12
C VAL A 376 13.17 6.35 6.25
N ALA A 377 13.05 7.22 5.25
CA ALA A 377 12.22 8.41 5.34
C ALA A 377 11.07 8.31 4.34
N PHE A 378 9.87 8.40 4.91
CA PHE A 378 8.59 8.45 4.22
C PHE A 378 7.62 9.25 5.09
N GLY A 379 7.99 10.44 5.57
CA GLY A 379 7.10 11.30 6.35
C GLY A 379 6.04 11.95 5.45
N LEU A 380 4.75 11.90 5.83
CA LEU A 380 3.73 12.67 5.09
C LEU A 380 4.00 14.18 5.21
N PRO A 381 3.78 14.96 4.14
CA PRO A 381 3.83 16.40 4.21
C PRO A 381 2.71 16.97 5.07
N HIS A 382 2.92 18.16 5.64
CA HIS A 382 1.87 18.88 6.37
C HIS A 382 0.65 19.24 5.51
N THR A 383 0.88 19.48 4.22
CA THR A 383 -0.17 19.70 3.22
C THR A 383 0.02 18.64 2.16
N LEU A 384 -0.78 17.58 2.17
CA LEU A 384 -0.69 16.57 1.11
C LEU A 384 -1.36 17.08 -0.17
N HIS A 385 -2.65 17.42 -0.03
CA HIS A 385 -3.51 17.77 -1.14
C HIS A 385 -3.14 19.06 -1.87
N LEU A 386 -3.13 18.96 -3.19
CA LEU A 386 -2.92 20.07 -4.12
C LEU A 386 -4.15 20.99 -4.21
N PRO A 387 -3.94 22.30 -4.47
CA PRO A 387 -5.02 23.24 -4.78
C PRO A 387 -5.88 22.81 -5.98
N ALA A 388 -7.16 23.21 -6.01
CA ALA A 388 -8.01 22.94 -7.17
C ALA A 388 -7.57 23.73 -8.41
N ASP A 389 -7.16 24.99 -8.22
CA ASP A 389 -6.74 25.88 -9.30
C ASP A 389 -5.40 25.44 -9.93
N PRO A 390 -5.32 25.26 -11.26
CA PRO A 390 -4.08 24.83 -11.93
C PRO A 390 -2.87 25.75 -11.68
N ALA A 391 -3.06 27.07 -11.62
CA ALA A 391 -1.95 27.99 -11.40
C ALA A 391 -1.44 27.91 -9.96
N GLU A 392 -2.34 27.76 -8.99
CA GLU A 392 -1.98 27.51 -7.58
C GLU A 392 -1.25 26.17 -7.40
N ARG A 393 -1.65 25.11 -8.14
CA ARG A 393 -0.93 23.83 -8.14
C ARG A 393 0.51 23.99 -8.58
N TRP A 394 0.72 24.63 -9.73
CA TRP A 394 2.07 24.88 -10.25
C TRP A 394 2.90 25.78 -9.33
N ALA A 395 2.27 26.77 -8.68
CA ALA A 395 2.93 27.59 -7.68
C ALA A 395 3.39 26.77 -6.46
N LEU A 396 2.57 25.84 -5.97
CA LEU A 396 2.93 24.95 -4.87
C LEU A 396 4.07 23.99 -5.24
N HIS A 397 4.04 23.37 -6.43
CA HIS A 397 5.16 22.56 -6.91
C HIS A 397 6.45 23.36 -6.99
N ARG A 398 6.39 24.58 -7.55
CA ARG A 398 7.55 25.48 -7.61
C ARG A 398 8.11 25.76 -6.23
N ALA A 399 7.26 26.12 -5.27
CA ALA A 399 7.69 26.41 -3.89
C ALA A 399 8.36 25.20 -3.22
N ARG A 400 7.81 23.98 -3.41
CA ARG A 400 8.40 22.73 -2.90
C ARG A 400 9.75 22.44 -3.55
N THR A 401 9.87 22.59 -4.86
CA THR A 401 11.13 22.37 -5.60
C THR A 401 12.19 23.41 -5.24
N GLU A 402 11.83 24.68 -5.07
CA GLU A 402 12.76 25.72 -4.58
C GLU A 402 13.23 25.43 -3.15
N LYS A 403 12.34 24.96 -2.27
CA LYS A 403 12.70 24.52 -0.91
C LYS A 403 13.70 23.36 -0.95
N SER A 404 13.48 22.35 -1.81
CA SER A 404 14.43 21.25 -2.04
C SER A 404 15.80 21.77 -2.49
N LEU A 405 15.85 22.67 -3.47
CA LEU A 405 17.11 23.27 -3.95
C LEU A 405 17.87 24.02 -2.86
N VAL A 406 17.18 24.84 -2.06
CA VAL A 406 17.79 25.57 -0.94
C VAL A 406 18.37 24.58 0.07
N HIS A 407 17.64 23.52 0.39
CA HIS A 407 18.08 22.48 1.33
C HIS A 407 19.31 21.73 0.81
N VAL A 408 19.29 21.30 -0.46
CA VAL A 408 20.43 20.67 -1.13
C VAL A 408 21.66 21.60 -1.15
N ALA A 409 21.46 22.89 -1.45
CA ALA A 409 22.54 23.87 -1.46
C ALA A 409 23.18 24.04 -0.07
N GLN A 410 22.38 24.03 1.00
CA GLN A 410 22.87 24.05 2.38
C GLN A 410 23.67 22.80 2.71
N MET A 411 23.14 21.62 2.39
CA MET A 411 23.84 20.34 2.62
C MET A 411 25.20 20.29 1.90
N ARG A 412 25.30 20.87 0.69
CA ARG A 412 26.56 20.90 -0.07
C ARG A 412 27.62 21.84 0.50
N LEU A 413 27.30 22.66 1.50
CA LEU A 413 28.30 23.41 2.27
C LEU A 413 29.09 22.50 3.23
N GLU A 414 28.54 21.34 3.59
CA GLU A 414 29.18 20.39 4.49
C GLU A 414 30.24 19.55 3.76
N PRO A 415 31.47 19.41 4.29
CA PRO A 415 32.58 18.74 3.59
C PRO A 415 32.31 17.30 3.14
N LEU A 416 31.47 16.56 3.89
CA LEU A 416 31.11 15.19 3.56
C LEU A 416 30.06 15.08 2.44
N ASP A 417 29.36 16.18 2.14
CA ASP A 417 28.22 16.21 1.23
C ASP A 417 28.44 17.14 0.02
N THR A 418 29.46 18.01 0.03
CA THR A 418 29.77 18.96 -1.06
C THR A 418 29.80 18.35 -2.46
N ALA A 419 30.40 17.16 -2.59
CA ALA A 419 30.56 16.44 -3.85
C ALA A 419 29.69 15.17 -3.91
N HIS A 420 28.64 15.08 -3.09
CA HIS A 420 27.80 13.88 -3.06
C HIS A 420 27.00 13.74 -4.37
N PRO A 421 27.07 12.59 -5.08
CA PRO A 421 26.49 12.44 -6.41
C PRO A 421 24.96 12.57 -6.42
N ILE A 422 24.27 12.05 -5.39
CA ILE A 422 22.81 12.22 -5.25
C ILE A 422 22.46 13.72 -5.17
N LEU A 423 23.13 14.50 -4.32
CA LEU A 423 22.83 15.93 -4.16
C LEU A 423 23.11 16.72 -5.44
N ALA A 424 24.14 16.35 -6.21
CA ALA A 424 24.38 16.95 -7.52
C ALA A 424 23.24 16.64 -8.50
N SER A 425 22.82 15.37 -8.59
CA SER A 425 21.70 14.95 -9.45
C SER A 425 20.41 15.69 -9.11
N LEU A 426 20.05 15.76 -7.82
CA LEU A 426 18.83 16.44 -7.36
C LEU A 426 18.87 17.94 -7.70
N SER A 427 20.04 18.58 -7.55
CA SER A 427 20.23 19.99 -7.90
C SER A 427 20.01 20.26 -9.40
N ASP A 428 20.55 19.41 -10.27
CA ASP A 428 20.41 19.55 -11.72
C ASP A 428 18.96 19.30 -12.17
N GLU A 429 18.33 18.29 -11.55
CA GLU A 429 16.95 17.90 -11.83
C GLU A 429 15.94 18.95 -11.39
N ASP A 430 16.03 19.45 -10.16
CA ASP A 430 15.14 20.49 -9.66
C ASP A 430 15.30 21.78 -10.47
N THR A 431 16.53 22.13 -10.89
CA THR A 431 16.77 23.30 -11.75
C THR A 431 16.06 23.16 -13.10
N ARG A 432 16.14 21.97 -13.72
CA ARG A 432 15.44 21.67 -14.98
C ARG A 432 13.94 21.73 -14.80
N ARG A 433 13.39 21.13 -13.75
CA ARG A 433 11.95 21.17 -13.46
C ARG A 433 11.43 22.59 -13.26
N LEU A 434 12.16 23.44 -12.54
CA LEU A 434 11.76 24.84 -12.36
C LEU A 434 11.69 25.64 -13.66
N ALA A 435 12.54 25.30 -14.64
CA ALA A 435 12.53 25.89 -15.96
C ALA A 435 11.35 25.37 -16.81
N ASP A 436 10.93 24.12 -16.61
CA ASP A 436 9.82 23.47 -17.32
C ASP A 436 8.44 23.75 -16.70
N MET A 437 8.39 24.20 -15.45
CA MET A 437 7.18 24.63 -14.76
C MET A 437 6.67 25.97 -15.32
N PRO A 438 5.34 26.15 -15.47
CA PRO A 438 4.76 27.43 -15.87
C PRO A 438 5.24 28.58 -14.95
N VAL A 439 5.58 29.72 -15.55
CA VAL A 439 5.91 30.92 -14.79
C VAL A 439 4.59 31.54 -14.30
N PRO A 440 4.45 31.86 -13.01
CA PRO A 440 3.27 32.58 -12.53
C PRO A 440 3.11 33.87 -13.34
N LEU A 441 1.94 34.10 -13.93
CA LEU A 441 1.64 35.40 -14.51
C LEU A 441 1.76 36.44 -13.38
N ALA A 442 2.61 37.44 -13.56
CA ALA A 442 2.73 38.53 -12.60
C ALA A 442 1.34 39.17 -12.43
N GLN A 443 0.81 39.15 -11.21
CA GLN A 443 -0.45 39.81 -10.86
C GLN A 443 -0.30 41.33 -10.89
#